data_AF-A0A8B5UL33-F1
#
_entry.id   AF-A0A8B5UL33-F1
#
_cell.length_a   1.000
_cell.length_b   1.000
_cell.length_c   1.000
_cell.angle_alpha   90.00
_cell.angle_beta   90.00
_cell.angle_gamma   90.00
#
_symmetry.space_group_name_H-M   'P 1'
#
loop_
_entity.id
_entity.type
_entity.pdbx_description
1 polymer ?
#
loop_
_entity_poly.entity_id
_entity_poly.type
_entity_poly.pdbx_seq_one_letter_code
_entity_poly.pdbx_strand_id
1 'polypeptide(L)'
;MNIEEIKDKLIEQKNNFLDEKYLDWYVETYIRNYPEFLEMDYQNAINLAQESFKDDSEWLNNFNVEMQKSYQKAKQYLELS
;
A
#
# COMPACT_ATOMS: atom_id res chain seq x y z
N MET A 1 8.96 -2.38 -16.46
CA MET A 1 8.64 -3.32 -15.37
C MET A 1 7.77 -4.40 -15.98
N ASN A 2 8.15 -5.66 -15.87
CA ASN A 2 7.30 -6.77 -16.30
C ASN A 2 6.20 -7.04 -15.25
N ILE A 3 5.22 -7.89 -15.58
CA ILE A 3 4.07 -8.16 -14.69
C ILE A 3 4.50 -8.74 -13.33
N GLU A 4 5.48 -9.63 -13.28
CA GLU A 4 5.96 -10.21 -12.02
C GLU A 4 6.67 -9.15 -11.15
N GLU A 5 7.48 -8.28 -11.75
CA GLU A 5 8.10 -7.17 -11.04
C GLU A 5 7.06 -6.19 -10.46
N ILE A 6 5.96 -5.93 -11.19
CA ILE A 6 4.86 -5.10 -10.69
C ILE A 6 4.17 -5.80 -9.52
N LYS A 7 3.93 -7.11 -9.63
CA LYS A 7 3.31 -7.93 -8.59
C LYS A 7 4.13 -7.92 -7.30
N ASP A 8 5.43 -8.14 -7.41
CA ASP A 8 6.35 -8.12 -6.26
C ASP A 8 6.37 -6.76 -5.58
N LYS A 9 6.44 -5.67 -6.36
CA LYS A 9 6.38 -4.30 -5.83
C LYS A 9 5.07 -4.03 -5.08
N LEU A 10 3.94 -4.46 -5.62
CA LEU A 10 2.63 -4.26 -4.98
C LEU A 10 2.52 -5.06 -3.67
N ILE A 11 3.08 -6.27 -3.63
CA ILE A 11 3.16 -7.08 -2.42
C ILE A 11 4.06 -6.41 -1.37
N GLU A 12 5.21 -5.88 -1.77
CA GLU A 12 6.12 -5.12 -0.89
C GLU A 12 5.42 -3.89 -0.30
N GLN A 13 4.76 -3.07 -1.14
CA GLN A 13 4.02 -1.89 -0.68
C GLN A 13 2.92 -2.25 0.33
N LYS A 14 2.18 -3.34 0.09
CA LYS A 14 1.21 -3.84 1.05
C LYS A 14 1.88 -4.22 2.38
N ASN A 15 2.99 -4.94 2.32
CA ASN A 15 3.69 -5.41 3.51
C ASN A 15 4.30 -4.26 4.31
N ASN A 16 4.71 -3.17 3.66
CA ASN A 16 5.17 -1.95 4.32
C ASN A 16 4.07 -1.32 5.21
N PHE A 17 2.79 -1.42 4.83
CA PHE A 17 1.68 -1.00 5.70
C PHE A 17 1.43 -1.93 6.91
N LEU A 18 2.06 -3.11 6.93
CA LEU A 18 1.97 -4.06 8.04
C LEU A 18 3.22 -4.05 8.92
N ASP A 19 4.28 -3.36 8.51
CA ASP A 19 5.57 -3.31 9.21
C ASP A 19 5.65 -2.05 10.06
N GLU A 20 5.47 -2.21 11.38
CA GLU A 20 5.54 -1.11 12.35
C GLU A 20 6.89 -0.38 12.30
N LYS A 21 8.01 -1.07 12.06
CA LYS A 21 9.33 -0.41 11.95
C LYS A 21 9.42 0.44 10.70
N TYR A 22 8.83 -0.04 9.60
CA TYR A 22 8.72 0.77 8.39
C TYR A 22 7.86 2.00 8.66
N LEU A 23 6.73 1.85 9.35
CA LEU A 23 5.83 2.96 9.68
C LEU A 23 6.49 4.00 10.61
N ASP A 24 7.26 3.56 11.61
CA ASP A 24 8.06 4.44 12.46
C ASP A 24 9.06 5.27 11.62
N TRP A 25 9.85 4.59 10.79
CA TRP A 25 10.79 5.24 9.86
C TRP A 25 10.06 6.20 8.89
N TYR A 26 8.87 5.82 8.45
CA TYR A 26 8.06 6.60 7.51
C TYR A 26 7.61 7.92 8.16
N VAL A 27 7.14 7.88 9.41
CA VAL A 27 6.80 9.07 10.19
C VAL A 27 8.02 9.96 10.38
N GLU A 28 9.18 9.40 10.75
CA GLU A 28 10.41 10.17 10.91
C GLU A 28 10.85 10.86 9.61
N THR A 29 10.69 10.17 8.48
CA THR A 29 11.10 10.64 7.15
C THR A 29 10.19 11.77 6.64
N TYR A 30 8.88 11.63 6.80
CA TYR A 30 7.89 12.55 6.22
C TYR A 30 7.29 13.54 7.23
N ILE A 31 7.62 13.39 8.51
CA ILE A 31 7.37 14.28 9.65
C ILE A 31 5.89 14.63 9.85
N ARG A 32 5.37 15.68 9.20
CA ARG A 32 3.97 16.11 9.33
C ARG A 32 3.13 15.73 8.13
N ASN A 33 3.76 15.37 7.03
CA ASN A 33 3.10 15.04 5.75
C ASN A 33 2.93 13.53 5.57
N TYR A 34 3.34 12.73 6.56
CA TYR A 34 3.19 11.27 6.49
C TYR A 34 1.74 10.83 6.29
N PRO A 35 0.68 11.48 6.82
CA PRO A 35 -0.69 11.04 6.56
C PRO A 35 -1.06 11.18 5.08
N GLU A 36 -0.73 12.31 4.46
CA GLU A 36 -1.01 12.57 3.05
C GLU A 36 -0.20 11.64 2.13
N PHE A 37 1.06 11.40 2.45
CA PHE A 37 1.89 10.48 1.66
C PHE A 37 1.46 9.02 1.85
N LEU A 38 1.01 8.62 3.05
CA LEU A 38 0.48 7.28 3.29
C LEU A 38 -0.77 7.00 2.43
N GLU A 39 -1.70 7.96 2.37
CA GLU A 39 -2.88 7.86 1.49
C GLU A 39 -2.47 7.86 0.01
N MET A 40 -1.51 8.71 -0.37
CA MET A 40 -1.01 8.77 -1.74
C MET A 40 -0.37 7.44 -2.17
N ASP A 41 0.44 6.81 -1.32
CA ASP A 41 1.05 5.51 -1.57
C ASP A 41 0.00 4.41 -1.74
N TYR A 42 -1.04 4.42 -0.91
CA TYR A 42 -2.18 3.52 -1.04
C TYR A 42 -2.89 3.71 -2.40
N GLN A 43 -3.25 4.94 -2.76
CA GLN A 43 -3.93 5.24 -4.03
C GLN A 43 -3.06 4.88 -5.25
N ASN A 44 -1.76 5.16 -5.18
CA ASN A 44 -0.82 4.80 -6.24
C ASN A 44 -0.73 3.28 -6.44
N ALA A 45 -0.73 2.50 -5.37
CA ALA A 45 -0.71 1.04 -5.45
C ALA A 45 -2.01 0.49 -6.06
N ILE A 46 -3.17 1.02 -5.65
CA ILE A 46 -4.47 0.63 -6.22
C ILE A 46 -4.53 0.95 -7.72
N ASN A 47 -4.13 2.15 -8.12
CA ASN A 47 -4.11 2.54 -9.53
C ASN A 47 -3.17 1.66 -10.36
N LEU A 48 -1.95 1.40 -9.86
CA LEU A 48 -0.99 0.54 -10.54
C LEU A 48 -1.51 -0.90 -10.69
N ALA A 49 -2.13 -1.45 -9.65
CA ALA A 49 -2.76 -2.78 -9.69
C ALA A 49 -3.89 -2.82 -10.73
N GLN A 50 -4.76 -1.82 -10.72
CA GLN A 50 -5.88 -1.69 -11.65
C GLN A 50 -5.41 -1.65 -13.11
N GLU A 51 -4.37 -0.86 -13.41
CA GLU A 51 -3.84 -0.73 -14.77
C GLU A 51 -3.15 -2.01 -15.25
N SER A 52 -2.43 -2.69 -14.35
CA SER A 52 -1.55 -3.81 -14.70
C SER A 52 -2.26 -5.17 -14.70
N PHE A 53 -3.31 -5.34 -13.88
CA PHE A 53 -3.99 -6.61 -13.67
C PHE A 53 -5.50 -6.55 -13.97
N LYS A 54 -5.95 -5.60 -14.78
CA LYS A 54 -7.37 -5.46 -15.18
C LYS A 54 -8.00 -6.74 -15.75
N ASP A 55 -7.19 -7.58 -16.40
CA ASP A 55 -7.64 -8.82 -17.04
C ASP A 55 -7.55 -10.04 -16.10
N ASP A 56 -6.96 -9.88 -14.92
CA ASP A 56 -6.89 -10.88 -13.83
C ASP A 56 -7.74 -10.40 -12.64
N SER A 57 -9.06 -10.53 -12.80
CA SER A 57 -10.04 -10.01 -11.84
C SER A 57 -9.98 -10.67 -10.47
N GLU A 58 -9.60 -11.95 -10.40
CA GLU A 58 -9.43 -12.67 -9.15
C GLU A 58 -8.24 -12.10 -8.37
N TRP A 59 -7.09 -11.96 -9.02
CA TRP A 59 -5.91 -11.39 -8.38
C TRP A 59 -6.15 -9.95 -7.95
N LEU A 60 -6.73 -9.12 -8.83
CA LEU A 60 -7.00 -7.71 -8.54
C LEU A 60 -7.95 -7.53 -7.34
N ASN A 61 -9.03 -8.32 -7.27
CA ASN A 61 -9.97 -8.26 -6.16
C ASN A 61 -9.30 -8.66 -4.84
N ASN A 62 -8.52 -9.76 -4.85
CA ASN A 62 -7.80 -10.21 -3.67
C ASN A 62 -6.79 -9.16 -3.20
N PHE A 63 -6.01 -8.59 -4.13
CA PHE A 63 -5.05 -7.54 -3.83
C PHE A 63 -5.72 -6.31 -3.21
N ASN A 64 -6.81 -5.80 -3.82
CA ASN A 64 -7.51 -4.62 -3.32
C ASN A 64 -8.04 -4.83 -1.88
N VAL A 65 -8.61 -6.00 -1.58
CA VAL A 65 -9.09 -6.33 -0.23
C VAL A 65 -7.94 -6.38 0.78
N GLU A 66 -6.82 -7.02 0.43
CA GLU A 66 -5.67 -7.12 1.32
C GLU A 66 -4.96 -5.76 1.51
N MET A 67 -4.86 -4.98 0.45
CA MET A 67 -4.23 -3.66 0.46
C MET A 67 -5.04 -2.68 1.32
N GLN A 68 -6.36 -2.65 1.16
CA GLN A 68 -7.25 -1.85 2.01
C GLN A 68 -7.10 -2.24 3.49
N LYS A 69 -7.10 -3.55 3.81
CA LYS A 69 -6.91 -4.02 5.20
C LYS A 69 -5.57 -3.59 5.77
N SER A 70 -4.50 -3.67 4.98
CA SER A 70 -3.15 -3.29 5.40
C SER A 70 -3.06 -1.78 5.63
N TYR A 71 -3.58 -0.99 4.71
CA TYR A 71 -3.66 0.46 4.86
C TYR A 71 -4.44 0.89 6.11
N GLN A 72 -5.59 0.25 6.40
CA GLN A 72 -6.35 0.55 7.62
C GLN A 72 -5.57 0.19 8.90
N LYS A 73 -4.79 -0.89 8.89
CA LYS A 73 -3.89 -1.22 10.02
C LYS A 73 -2.80 -0.17 10.19
N ALA A 74 -2.18 0.29 9.11
CA ALA A 74 -1.21 1.38 9.18
C ALA A 74 -1.84 2.65 9.77
N LYS A 75 -3.04 3.04 9.30
CA LYS A 75 -3.79 4.18 9.87
C LYS A 75 -4.06 4.00 11.37
N GLN A 76 -4.45 2.80 11.81
CA GLN A 76 -4.71 2.52 13.22
C GLN A 76 -3.43 2.63 14.07
N TYR A 77 -2.32 2.05 13.60
CA TYR A 77 -1.04 2.13 14.27
C TYR A 77 -0.57 3.58 14.43
N LEU A 78 -0.76 4.39 13.39
CA LEU A 78 -0.37 5.79 13.33
C LEU A 78 -1.42 6.76 13.92
N GLU A 79 -2.50 6.24 14.51
CA GLU A 79 -3.59 7.03 15.10
C GLU A 79 -4.28 8.03 14.12
N LEU A 80 -4.32 7.71 12.83
CA LEU A 80 -4.86 8.56 11.74
C LEU A 80 -6.37 8.38 11.47
N SER A 81 -7.17 8.05 12.50
CA SER A 81 -8.59 7.65 12.39
C SER A 81 -9.38 8.33 11.27
#